data_AF-A0AAD5R995-F1
#
_entry.id   AF-A0AAD5R995-F1
#
_cell.length_a   1.000
_cell.length_b   1.000
_cell.length_c   1.000
_cell.angle_alpha   90.00
_cell.angle_beta   90.00
_cell.angle_gamma   90.00
#
_symmetry.space_group_name_H-M   'P 1'
#
loop_
_entity.id
_entity.type
_entity.pdbx_description
1 polymer ?
#
loop_
_entity_poly.entity_id
_entity_poly.type
_entity_poly.pdbx_seq_one_letter_code
_entity_poly.pdbx_strand_id
1 'polypeptide(L)'
;MNAFIRETIRKTDVSLTERYVSDVVRERRFSLIYLIECLISRGAITKDQLLLDKATWITFLKLINYCYLQSREACLCAFERLITMIDERKRIASIITAYIHEYDVQRSYGAKATLSWQEIKDGYRKVRKLVITQTRVIYAVPETIMANRALRKDDDNLTMRANRTSARLIRMTLKKYLMYGVLVAGRDFGYLGSSNSQMRDSGAYFLEKYSRAQRIEYNRIYGRNPPVTWQPKIDTARETLGRFTQIEGIPKLMARLGQCFTQTRKVDAPVRRENYITAYDCIGGTNGQGKEYTFTDGIGMISKTLAIDIAKEMQLDYCVPSCYQFRFRGMKGVVVVEPALDEVSSWAEKFNIKRPDTKFGSWDIKLVFRPSQIKFKAMRTATDSLEVVKYSSPVAVSLNKPFICILDQVSEMQSYECHSRVTNRIEELVDIQLRGLARTILREHDCRNKLKELPRRIVIDTLALITGFQLSTEPFFPFSYQSEYQVHHNQTYA
;
A
#
# COMPACT_ATOMS: atom_id res chain seq x y z
N MET A 1 -28.68 14.58 -13.27
CA MET A 1 -27.23 14.52 -12.99
C MET A 1 -26.51 15.84 -13.31
N ASN A 2 -26.27 16.21 -14.57
CA ASN A 2 -25.45 17.40 -14.90
C ASN A 2 -25.96 18.74 -14.32
N ALA A 3 -27.27 18.92 -14.16
CA ALA A 3 -27.89 20.06 -13.48
C ALA A 3 -27.54 20.05 -11.97
N PHE A 4 -28.02 19.05 -11.24
CA PHE A 4 -27.63 18.72 -9.85
C PHE A 4 -26.14 18.91 -9.53
N ILE A 5 -25.20 18.42 -10.35
CA ILE A 5 -23.74 18.58 -10.08
C ILE A 5 -23.26 20.05 -10.21
N ARG A 6 -23.96 20.90 -10.97
CA ARG A 6 -23.72 22.35 -11.03
C ARG A 6 -24.34 23.07 -9.83
N GLU A 7 -25.54 22.66 -9.42
CA GLU A 7 -26.29 23.22 -8.29
C GLU A 7 -25.64 22.88 -6.93
N THR A 8 -25.22 21.64 -6.73
CA THR A 8 -24.64 21.13 -5.47
C THR A 8 -23.20 21.57 -5.25
N ILE A 9 -22.46 21.88 -6.32
CA ILE A 9 -21.02 22.22 -6.24
C ILE A 9 -20.76 23.47 -7.06
N ARG A 10 -21.05 24.63 -6.46
CA ARG A 10 -20.95 25.95 -7.07
C ARG A 10 -19.51 26.49 -6.91
N LYS A 11 -19.11 27.45 -7.75
CA LYS A 11 -17.79 28.10 -7.62
C LYS A 11 -17.69 29.01 -6.39
N THR A 12 -18.82 29.51 -5.92
CA THR A 12 -18.97 30.39 -4.75
C THR A 12 -18.66 29.70 -3.43
N ASP A 13 -18.80 28.37 -3.37
CA ASP A 13 -18.71 27.57 -2.14
C ASP A 13 -17.25 27.13 -1.85
N VAL A 14 -16.29 27.83 -2.45
CA VAL A 14 -14.86 27.51 -2.50
C VAL A 14 -14.10 28.81 -2.20
N SER A 15 -13.20 28.79 -1.22
CA SER A 15 -12.55 30.01 -0.75
C SER A 15 -11.67 30.63 -1.83
N LEU A 16 -11.75 31.95 -1.99
CA LEU A 16 -10.87 32.71 -2.88
C LEU A 16 -9.39 32.67 -2.46
N THR A 17 -9.09 32.22 -1.24
CA THR A 17 -7.72 31.97 -0.77
C THR A 17 -7.10 30.68 -1.33
N GLU A 18 -7.89 29.78 -1.92
CA GLU A 18 -7.38 28.57 -2.58
C GLU A 18 -6.87 28.91 -3.98
N ARG A 19 -5.54 28.87 -4.19
CA ARG A 19 -4.86 29.27 -5.45
C ARG A 19 -5.41 28.64 -6.74
N TYR A 20 -6.19 27.57 -6.67
CA TYR A 20 -6.76 26.84 -7.82
C TYR A 20 -8.24 26.46 -7.62
N VAL A 21 -9.10 27.43 -7.28
CA VAL A 21 -10.57 27.27 -7.12
C VAL A 21 -11.21 26.33 -8.17
N SER A 22 -10.81 26.42 -9.45
CA SER A 22 -11.40 25.59 -10.52
C SER A 22 -11.08 24.10 -10.38
N ASP A 23 -9.91 23.74 -9.87
CA ASP A 23 -9.52 22.33 -9.67
C ASP A 23 -10.12 21.76 -8.39
N VAL A 24 -10.29 22.58 -7.34
CA VAL A 24 -11.03 22.17 -6.14
C VAL A 24 -12.49 21.89 -6.46
N VAL A 25 -13.16 22.73 -7.28
CA VAL A 25 -14.49 22.41 -7.83
C VAL A 25 -14.44 21.11 -8.65
N ARG A 26 -13.41 20.90 -9.46
CA ARG A 26 -13.26 19.69 -10.30
C ARG A 26 -13.09 18.41 -9.47
N GLU A 27 -12.40 18.47 -8.34
CA GLU A 27 -12.16 17.33 -7.44
C GLU A 27 -13.33 17.06 -6.48
N ARG A 28 -14.00 18.12 -5.99
CA ARG A 28 -15.28 18.01 -5.28
C ARG A 28 -16.33 17.31 -6.15
N ARG A 29 -16.44 17.69 -7.44
CA ARG A 29 -17.37 17.06 -8.41
C ARG A 29 -17.02 15.60 -8.70
N PHE A 30 -15.74 15.30 -8.95
CA PHE A 30 -15.29 13.93 -9.17
C PHE A 30 -15.59 13.02 -7.97
N SER A 31 -15.36 13.52 -6.74
CA SER A 31 -15.62 12.75 -5.51
C SER A 31 -17.10 12.41 -5.32
N LEU A 32 -18.01 13.38 -5.52
CA LEU A 32 -19.44 13.14 -5.36
C LEU A 32 -19.99 12.22 -6.46
N ILE A 33 -19.60 12.42 -7.72
CA ILE A 33 -20.01 11.54 -8.83
C ILE A 33 -19.49 10.11 -8.58
N TYR A 34 -18.23 9.96 -8.16
CA TYR A 34 -17.64 8.65 -7.86
C TYR A 34 -18.42 7.89 -6.78
N LEU A 35 -18.86 8.56 -5.70
CA LEU A 35 -19.66 7.90 -4.65
C LEU A 35 -21.07 7.53 -5.12
N ILE A 36 -21.68 8.32 -6.00
CA ILE A 36 -22.98 7.99 -6.61
C ILE A 36 -22.84 6.83 -7.61
N GLU A 37 -21.80 6.82 -8.44
CA GLU A 37 -21.43 5.67 -9.29
C GLU A 37 -21.13 4.43 -8.43
N CYS A 38 -20.51 4.62 -7.26
CA CYS A 38 -20.22 3.56 -6.31
C CYS A 38 -21.48 2.89 -5.75
N LEU A 39 -22.40 3.69 -5.23
CA LEU A 39 -23.72 3.24 -4.78
C LEU A 39 -24.46 2.48 -5.92
N ILE A 40 -24.61 3.09 -7.10
CA ILE A 40 -25.33 2.49 -8.25
C ILE A 40 -24.67 1.19 -8.76
N SER A 41 -23.35 1.02 -8.61
CA SER A 41 -22.63 -0.18 -9.07
C SER A 41 -22.99 -1.47 -8.31
N ARG A 42 -23.68 -1.38 -7.16
CA ARG A 42 -24.16 -2.53 -6.38
C ARG A 42 -25.26 -3.35 -7.07
N GLY A 43 -25.95 -2.77 -8.06
CA GLY A 43 -26.96 -3.48 -8.86
C GLY A 43 -28.35 -3.43 -8.22
N ALA A 44 -29.14 -4.48 -8.37
CA ALA A 44 -30.56 -4.58 -7.98
C ALA A 44 -30.90 -3.89 -6.65
N ILE A 45 -30.23 -4.28 -5.55
CA ILE A 45 -30.41 -3.73 -4.18
C ILE A 45 -30.50 -2.19 -4.15
N THR A 46 -29.71 -1.52 -5.00
CA THR A 46 -29.69 -0.05 -5.12
C THR A 46 -30.53 0.47 -6.27
N LYS A 47 -30.43 -0.15 -7.44
CA LYS A 47 -31.10 0.32 -8.67
C LYS A 47 -32.61 0.21 -8.56
N ASP A 48 -33.10 -0.83 -7.91
CA ASP A 48 -34.53 -1.10 -7.81
C ASP A 48 -35.19 -0.07 -6.88
N GLN A 49 -34.53 0.28 -5.77
CA GLN A 49 -34.99 1.32 -4.85
C GLN A 49 -34.84 2.75 -5.39
N LEU A 50 -33.77 3.05 -6.16
CA LEU A 50 -33.43 4.44 -6.52
C LEU A 50 -33.70 4.83 -7.97
N LEU A 51 -33.89 3.88 -8.91
CA LEU A 51 -33.92 4.17 -10.35
C LEU A 51 -35.15 3.64 -11.09
N LEU A 52 -36.02 2.82 -10.47
CA LEU A 52 -37.30 2.41 -11.09
C LEU A 52 -38.24 3.62 -11.27
N ASP A 53 -38.29 4.50 -10.28
CA ASP A 53 -39.04 5.76 -10.34
C ASP A 53 -38.11 6.98 -10.45
N LYS A 54 -38.42 7.82 -11.44
CA LYS A 54 -37.76 9.09 -11.72
C LYS A 54 -38.00 10.12 -10.61
N ALA A 55 -39.16 10.11 -9.95
CA ALA A 55 -39.44 11.05 -8.86
C ALA A 55 -38.61 10.70 -7.61
N THR A 56 -38.58 9.44 -7.19
CA THR A 56 -37.70 8.91 -6.14
C THR A 56 -36.23 9.25 -6.42
N TRP A 57 -35.75 9.07 -7.66
CA TRP A 57 -34.39 9.46 -8.04
C TRP A 57 -34.13 10.97 -7.88
N ILE A 58 -35.08 11.81 -8.31
CA ILE A 58 -34.97 13.28 -8.16
C ILE A 58 -35.02 13.69 -6.68
N THR A 59 -35.87 13.07 -5.87
CA THR A 59 -35.96 13.29 -4.42
C THR A 59 -34.66 12.93 -3.71
N PHE A 60 -34.05 11.78 -4.04
CA PHE A 60 -32.75 11.40 -3.49
C PHE A 60 -31.64 12.38 -3.91
N LEU A 61 -31.61 12.85 -5.17
CA LEU A 61 -30.66 13.89 -5.59
C LEU A 61 -30.90 15.25 -4.89
N LYS A 62 -32.15 15.64 -4.64
CA LYS A 62 -32.48 16.85 -3.85
C LYS A 62 -32.00 16.72 -2.40
N LEU A 63 -32.20 15.57 -1.78
CA LEU A 63 -31.70 15.27 -0.43
C LEU A 63 -30.16 15.36 -0.37
N ILE A 64 -29.45 14.76 -1.33
CA ILE A 64 -27.99 14.85 -1.41
C ILE A 64 -27.53 16.31 -1.59
N ASN A 65 -28.23 17.10 -2.44
CA ASN A 65 -27.92 18.52 -2.63
C ASN A 65 -28.01 19.28 -1.29
N TYR A 66 -29.11 19.10 -0.56
CA TYR A 66 -29.30 19.70 0.76
C TYR A 66 -28.22 19.27 1.76
N CYS A 67 -28.00 17.97 1.95
CA CYS A 67 -26.98 17.45 2.86
C CYS A 67 -25.56 17.93 2.51
N TYR A 68 -25.19 18.00 1.22
CA TYR A 68 -23.87 18.43 0.78
C TYR A 68 -23.64 19.93 1.02
N LEU A 69 -24.66 20.76 0.79
CA LEU A 69 -24.61 22.21 1.08
C LEU A 69 -24.61 22.48 2.60
N GLN A 70 -25.24 21.62 3.40
CA GLN A 70 -25.31 21.72 4.87
C GLN A 70 -24.09 21.17 5.60
N SER A 71 -23.42 20.13 5.08
CA SER A 71 -22.10 19.67 5.52
C SER A 71 -21.47 18.71 4.50
N ARG A 72 -20.45 19.20 3.77
CA ARG A 72 -19.73 18.40 2.78
C ARG A 72 -19.13 17.13 3.37
N GLU A 73 -18.44 17.24 4.51
CA GLU A 73 -17.73 16.09 5.08
C GLU A 73 -18.71 15.02 5.57
N ALA A 74 -19.77 15.41 6.30
CA ALA A 74 -20.79 14.47 6.78
C ALA A 74 -21.53 13.80 5.61
N CYS A 75 -21.86 14.55 4.55
CA CYS A 75 -22.45 14.01 3.31
C CYS A 75 -21.55 12.93 2.67
N LEU A 76 -20.24 13.18 2.57
CA LEU A 76 -19.30 12.22 1.99
C LEU A 76 -19.09 11.00 2.90
N CYS A 77 -18.92 11.19 4.22
CA CYS A 77 -18.80 10.08 5.17
C CYS A 77 -20.07 9.22 5.22
N ALA A 78 -21.27 9.81 5.14
CA ALA A 78 -22.53 9.09 5.11
C ALA A 78 -22.68 8.23 3.85
N PHE A 79 -22.23 8.70 2.69
CA PHE A 79 -22.12 7.87 1.49
C PHE A 79 -21.16 6.68 1.70
N GLU A 80 -19.98 6.93 2.24
CA GLU A 80 -18.96 5.89 2.46
C GLU A 80 -19.45 4.83 3.47
N ARG A 81 -20.18 5.23 4.52
CA ARG A 81 -20.84 4.31 5.47
C ARG A 81 -22.02 3.58 4.87
N LEU A 82 -22.95 4.26 4.19
CA LEU A 82 -24.08 3.64 3.49
C LEU A 82 -23.62 2.53 2.53
N ILE A 83 -22.58 2.78 1.73
CA ILE A 83 -22.06 1.80 0.78
C ILE A 83 -21.42 0.61 1.52
N THR A 84 -20.68 0.87 2.61
CA THR A 84 -20.13 -0.18 3.48
C THR A 84 -21.25 -1.05 4.07
N MET A 85 -22.34 -0.43 4.55
CA MET A 85 -23.51 -1.15 5.07
C MET A 85 -24.21 -2.00 4.01
N ILE A 86 -24.24 -1.56 2.74
CA ILE A 86 -24.80 -2.35 1.62
C ILE A 86 -23.90 -3.56 1.30
N ASP A 87 -22.58 -3.43 1.43
CA ASP A 87 -21.63 -4.53 1.23
C ASP A 87 -21.65 -5.53 2.40
N GLU A 88 -21.90 -5.08 3.63
CA GLU A 88 -22.00 -5.93 4.82
C GLU A 88 -23.39 -6.59 4.99
N ARG A 89 -24.48 -5.90 4.65
CA ARG A 89 -25.87 -6.35 4.93
C ARG A 89 -26.56 -6.89 3.69
N LYS A 90 -26.95 -8.17 3.71
CA LYS A 90 -27.68 -8.85 2.62
C LYS A 90 -28.99 -8.18 2.19
N ARG A 91 -29.60 -7.33 3.02
CA ARG A 91 -30.78 -6.51 2.71
C ARG A 91 -30.72 -5.17 3.47
N ILE A 92 -31.16 -4.08 2.84
CA ILE A 92 -31.46 -2.78 3.47
C ILE A 92 -32.86 -2.35 3.00
N ALA A 93 -33.72 -1.91 3.92
CA ALA A 93 -35.12 -1.60 3.63
C ALA A 93 -35.31 -0.33 2.78
N SER A 94 -34.70 0.78 3.20
CA SER A 94 -34.74 2.07 2.50
C SER A 94 -33.35 2.71 2.50
N ILE A 95 -32.75 2.82 1.32
CA ILE A 95 -31.47 3.50 1.12
C ILE A 95 -31.56 4.98 1.47
N ILE A 96 -32.71 5.63 1.22
CA ILE A 96 -32.93 7.05 1.55
C ILE A 96 -32.93 7.24 3.07
N THR A 97 -33.67 6.41 3.81
CA THR A 97 -33.76 6.50 5.28
C THR A 97 -32.42 6.15 5.94
N ALA A 98 -31.72 5.13 5.44
CA ALA A 98 -30.38 4.79 5.90
C ALA A 98 -29.36 5.92 5.65
N TYR A 99 -29.43 6.60 4.50
CA TYR A 99 -28.57 7.74 4.21
C TYR A 99 -28.81 8.93 5.17
N ILE A 100 -30.08 9.23 5.51
CA ILE A 100 -30.41 10.30 6.47
C ILE A 100 -29.83 9.98 7.84
N HIS A 101 -30.06 8.76 8.36
CA HIS A 101 -29.51 8.31 9.64
C HIS A 101 -27.98 8.47 9.68
N GLU A 102 -27.27 7.95 8.68
CA GLU A 102 -25.82 8.08 8.63
C GLU A 102 -25.37 9.54 8.46
N TYR A 103 -26.09 10.38 7.73
CA TYR A 103 -25.76 11.81 7.62
C TYR A 103 -25.86 12.54 8.96
N ASP A 104 -26.93 12.32 9.72
CA ASP A 104 -27.12 12.98 11.02
C ASP A 104 -26.12 12.47 12.07
N VAL A 105 -25.79 11.17 12.04
CA VAL A 105 -24.72 10.57 12.87
C VAL A 105 -23.34 11.11 12.50
N GLN A 106 -22.98 11.20 11.20
CA GLN A 106 -21.69 11.77 10.79
C GLN A 106 -21.63 13.29 11.04
N ARG A 107 -22.78 13.98 11.08
CA ARG A 107 -22.88 15.42 11.42
C ARG A 107 -22.68 15.66 12.92
N SER A 108 -23.25 14.84 13.81
CA SER A 108 -23.08 14.99 15.26
C SER A 108 -21.66 14.70 15.74
N TYR A 109 -20.97 13.71 15.13
CA TYR A 109 -19.54 13.44 15.41
C TYR A 109 -18.56 14.43 14.76
N GLY A 110 -19.03 15.45 14.01
CA GLY A 110 -18.15 16.41 13.33
C GLY A 110 -17.20 15.76 12.31
N ALA A 111 -17.67 14.71 11.63
CA ALA A 111 -16.83 13.83 10.81
C ALA A 111 -16.06 14.57 9.71
N LYS A 112 -14.85 14.09 9.40
CA LYS A 112 -13.96 14.63 8.36
C LYS A 112 -13.73 13.54 7.30
N ALA A 113 -14.22 13.74 6.09
CA ALA A 113 -14.02 12.81 4.96
C ALA A 113 -12.64 13.00 4.29
N THR A 114 -12.02 14.15 4.56
CA THR A 114 -10.72 14.59 4.07
C THR A 114 -9.64 14.34 5.12
N LEU A 115 -8.48 13.83 4.69
CA LEU A 115 -7.32 13.57 5.55
C LEU A 115 -6.81 14.84 6.23
N SER A 116 -6.30 14.70 7.45
CA SER A 116 -5.61 15.77 8.19
C SER A 116 -4.28 16.16 7.54
N TRP A 117 -3.78 17.35 7.86
CA TRP A 117 -2.45 17.80 7.43
C TRP A 117 -1.33 16.86 7.88
N GLN A 118 -1.46 16.23 9.05
CA GLN A 118 -0.48 15.28 9.58
C GLN A 118 -0.47 13.99 8.75
N GLU A 119 -1.64 13.37 8.50
CA GLU A 119 -1.74 12.22 7.59
C GLU A 119 -1.22 12.54 6.17
N ILE A 120 -1.48 13.76 5.68
CA ILE A 120 -0.98 14.22 4.37
C ILE A 120 0.56 14.37 4.37
N LYS A 121 1.17 14.80 5.49
CA LYS A 121 2.62 14.88 5.69
C LYS A 121 3.25 13.48 5.78
N ASP A 122 2.67 12.61 6.61
CA ASP A 122 3.07 11.21 6.81
C ASP A 122 2.84 10.34 5.54
N GLY A 123 2.25 10.95 4.51
CA GLY A 123 2.30 10.51 3.13
C GLY A 123 0.99 9.95 2.60
N TYR A 124 0.02 9.69 3.49
CA TYR A 124 -1.26 9.04 3.21
C TYR A 124 -2.08 9.79 2.15
N ARG A 125 -2.76 9.04 1.28
CA ARG A 125 -3.64 9.55 0.22
C ARG A 125 -4.89 8.69 0.12
N LYS A 126 -6.05 9.31 -0.05
CA LYS A 126 -7.33 8.61 -0.29
C LYS A 126 -7.43 8.19 -1.76
N VAL A 127 -7.46 6.89 -2.03
CA VAL A 127 -7.39 6.32 -3.39
C VAL A 127 -8.72 5.65 -3.74
N ARG A 128 -9.15 5.86 -4.99
CA ARG A 128 -10.36 5.27 -5.57
C ARG A 128 -10.00 3.94 -6.21
N LYS A 129 -10.82 2.91 -6.01
CA LYS A 129 -10.50 1.50 -6.30
C LYS A 129 -11.66 0.86 -7.05
N LEU A 130 -11.35 0.14 -8.12
CA LEU A 130 -12.33 -0.53 -8.97
C LEU A 130 -12.06 -2.03 -9.00
N VAL A 131 -13.09 -2.84 -8.79
CA VAL A 131 -13.05 -4.30 -8.96
C VAL A 131 -13.72 -4.62 -10.29
N ILE A 132 -12.90 -4.98 -11.28
CA ILE A 132 -13.36 -5.35 -12.63
C ILE A 132 -13.67 -6.83 -12.64
N THR A 133 -14.95 -7.20 -12.75
CA THR A 133 -15.38 -8.58 -12.97
C THR A 133 -15.67 -8.82 -14.45
N GLN A 134 -15.93 -10.08 -14.81
CA GLN A 134 -16.33 -10.50 -16.15
C GLN A 134 -17.64 -9.85 -16.62
N THR A 135 -18.51 -9.43 -15.69
CA THR A 135 -19.86 -8.93 -15.97
C THR A 135 -20.10 -7.47 -15.56
N ARG A 136 -19.33 -6.92 -14.61
CA ARG A 136 -19.50 -5.54 -14.11
C ARG A 136 -18.20 -4.93 -13.60
N VAL A 137 -18.10 -3.60 -13.69
CA VAL A 137 -17.11 -2.83 -12.92
C VAL A 137 -17.79 -2.39 -11.63
N ILE A 138 -17.31 -2.91 -10.50
CA ILE A 138 -17.76 -2.53 -9.16
C ILE A 138 -16.81 -1.45 -8.65
N TYR A 139 -17.37 -0.36 -8.14
CA TYR A 139 -16.60 0.72 -7.52
C TYR A 139 -16.50 0.44 -6.01
N ALA A 140 -15.35 0.66 -5.39
CA ALA A 140 -15.17 0.51 -3.95
C ALA A 140 -15.25 1.87 -3.23
N VAL A 141 -15.55 1.86 -1.94
CA VAL A 141 -15.37 3.03 -1.06
C VAL A 141 -13.91 3.53 -1.16
N PRO A 142 -13.62 4.84 -1.18
CA PRO A 142 -12.25 5.34 -1.30
C PRO A 142 -11.40 4.97 -0.07
N GLU A 143 -10.38 4.15 -0.27
CA GLU A 143 -9.50 3.65 0.80
C GLU A 143 -8.41 4.68 1.12
N THR A 144 -8.15 4.92 2.41
CA THR A 144 -6.98 5.69 2.87
C THR A 144 -5.76 4.77 2.87
N ILE A 145 -4.76 5.10 2.05
CA ILE A 145 -3.58 4.26 1.85
C ILE A 145 -2.28 5.11 1.99
N MET A 146 -1.13 4.51 2.34
CA MET A 146 0.08 5.21 2.85
C MET A 146 1.00 5.89 1.81
N ALA A 147 2.23 5.39 1.50
CA ALA A 147 3.33 6.19 0.95
C ALA A 147 4.18 5.70 -0.28
N ASN A 148 3.75 4.78 -1.16
CA ASN A 148 4.52 4.31 -2.35
C ASN A 148 4.74 5.39 -3.44
N ARG A 149 5.95 5.52 -4.00
CA ARG A 149 6.41 6.62 -4.89
C ARG A 149 5.47 7.09 -6.03
N ALA A 150 4.54 6.26 -6.52
CA ALA A 150 3.50 6.65 -7.47
C ALA A 150 2.09 6.83 -6.87
N LEU A 151 1.46 5.75 -6.40
CA LEU A 151 0.13 5.71 -5.77
C LEU A 151 0.16 4.65 -4.65
N ARG A 152 -0.30 5.01 -3.44
CA ARG A 152 0.60 4.87 -2.29
C ARG A 152 0.32 3.67 -1.30
N LYS A 153 0.12 2.40 -1.71
CA LYS A 153 0.22 1.11 -0.88
C LYS A 153 -0.04 -0.13 -1.78
N ASP A 154 0.58 -1.32 -1.68
CA ASP A 154 1.31 -2.08 -0.62
C ASP A 154 2.46 -2.97 -1.19
N ASP A 155 3.35 -3.56 -0.36
CA ASP A 155 4.47 -4.46 -0.77
C ASP A 155 4.93 -5.55 0.26
N ASP A 156 4.14 -6.62 0.46
CA ASP A 156 4.59 -7.85 1.16
C ASP A 156 5.58 -8.71 0.31
N ASN A 157 6.29 -9.65 0.92
CA ASN A 157 7.21 -10.58 0.24
C ASN A 157 6.61 -11.96 -0.13
N LEU A 158 5.27 -12.11 -0.12
CA LEU A 158 4.60 -13.35 -0.52
C LEU A 158 4.83 -13.71 -2.00
N THR A 159 4.69 -14.99 -2.33
CA THR A 159 4.75 -15.52 -3.71
C THR A 159 3.54 -15.06 -4.56
N MET A 160 3.66 -15.11 -5.88
CA MET A 160 2.50 -14.89 -6.75
C MET A 160 1.52 -16.05 -6.63
N ARG A 161 0.28 -15.76 -6.19
CA ARG A 161 -0.82 -16.72 -6.17
C ARG A 161 -1.04 -17.26 -7.59
N ALA A 162 -1.04 -18.57 -7.76
CA ALA A 162 -1.30 -19.19 -9.05
C ALA A 162 -2.74 -18.90 -9.51
N ASN A 163 -2.90 -18.06 -10.54
CA ASN A 163 -4.22 -17.65 -11.00
C ASN A 163 -4.92 -18.81 -11.74
N ARG A 164 -5.89 -19.45 -11.07
CA ARG A 164 -6.70 -20.55 -11.62
C ARG A 164 -7.67 -20.13 -12.75
N THR A 165 -7.71 -18.83 -13.10
CA THR A 165 -8.57 -18.30 -14.17
C THR A 165 -7.94 -18.51 -15.55
N SER A 166 -8.69 -19.04 -16.52
CA SER A 166 -8.17 -19.27 -17.87
C SER A 166 -7.69 -17.99 -18.56
N ALA A 167 -6.57 -18.09 -19.30
CA ALA A 167 -5.98 -16.97 -20.04
C ALA A 167 -6.96 -16.33 -21.05
N ARG A 168 -7.90 -17.11 -21.61
CA ARG A 168 -8.99 -16.60 -22.47
C ARG A 168 -9.88 -15.62 -21.70
N LEU A 169 -10.30 -15.98 -20.48
CA LEU A 169 -11.23 -15.21 -19.67
C LEU A 169 -10.56 -13.95 -19.08
N ILE A 170 -9.29 -14.06 -18.68
CA ILE A 170 -8.43 -12.90 -18.33
C ILE A 170 -8.34 -11.93 -19.52
N ARG A 171 -8.05 -12.44 -20.72
CA ARG A 171 -7.93 -11.62 -21.94
C ARG A 171 -9.25 -10.96 -22.34
N MET A 172 -10.37 -11.67 -22.29
CA MET A 172 -11.70 -11.11 -22.59
C MET A 172 -12.10 -10.02 -21.59
N THR A 173 -11.81 -10.22 -20.30
CA THR A 173 -12.21 -9.29 -19.24
C THR A 173 -11.30 -8.05 -19.19
N LEU A 174 -9.97 -8.25 -19.13
CA LEU A 174 -9.03 -7.18 -18.77
C LEU A 174 -8.36 -6.49 -19.97
N LYS A 175 -8.27 -7.11 -21.16
CA LYS A 175 -7.57 -6.51 -22.32
C LYS A 175 -8.14 -5.14 -22.67
N LYS A 176 -9.47 -4.97 -22.63
CA LYS A 176 -10.15 -3.70 -22.88
C LYS A 176 -9.64 -2.60 -21.95
N TYR A 177 -9.66 -2.85 -20.63
CA TYR A 177 -9.31 -1.83 -19.64
C TYR A 177 -7.82 -1.56 -19.57
N LEU A 178 -6.97 -2.58 -19.73
CA LEU A 178 -5.51 -2.41 -19.72
C LEU A 178 -4.98 -1.71 -20.98
N MET A 179 -5.58 -1.92 -22.16
CA MET A 179 -5.16 -1.26 -23.40
C MET A 179 -5.82 0.11 -23.63
N TYR A 180 -7.10 0.27 -23.27
CA TYR A 180 -7.88 1.45 -23.62
C TYR A 180 -8.27 2.32 -22.43
N GLY A 181 -7.99 1.87 -21.20
CA GLY A 181 -8.33 2.60 -19.99
C GLY A 181 -9.75 2.37 -19.49
N VAL A 182 -10.16 3.21 -18.53
CA VAL A 182 -11.47 3.20 -17.89
C VAL A 182 -11.97 4.63 -17.67
N LEU A 183 -13.24 4.87 -18.00
CA LEU A 183 -13.93 6.13 -17.72
C LEU A 183 -14.52 6.06 -16.31
N VAL A 184 -14.18 7.05 -15.47
CA VAL A 184 -14.59 7.11 -14.05
C VAL A 184 -15.01 8.55 -13.75
N ALA A 185 -16.24 8.76 -13.28
CA ALA A 185 -16.78 10.08 -12.94
C ALA A 185 -16.46 11.20 -13.97
N GLY A 186 -16.53 10.86 -15.27
CA GLY A 186 -16.26 11.77 -16.39
C GLY A 186 -14.78 12.09 -16.69
N ARG A 187 -13.82 11.38 -16.08
CA ARG A 187 -12.38 11.45 -16.40
C ARG A 187 -11.92 10.11 -16.99
N ASP A 188 -11.00 10.14 -17.96
CA ASP A 188 -10.44 8.95 -18.62
C ASP A 188 -9.09 8.58 -17.99
N PHE A 189 -8.96 7.34 -17.53
CA PHE A 189 -7.77 6.82 -16.85
C PHE A 189 -7.15 5.67 -17.65
N GLY A 190 -5.85 5.76 -17.96
CA GLY A 190 -5.08 4.67 -18.59
C GLY A 190 -4.26 3.87 -17.57
N TYR A 191 -3.80 2.68 -17.97
CA TYR A 191 -2.91 1.87 -17.14
C TYR A 191 -1.58 2.60 -16.90
N LEU A 192 -1.15 2.73 -15.65
CA LEU A 192 0.11 3.37 -15.25
C LEU A 192 1.19 2.32 -14.96
N GLY A 193 0.91 1.36 -14.06
CA GLY A 193 1.84 0.33 -13.60
C GLY A 193 1.23 -0.58 -12.52
N SER A 194 1.96 -1.59 -12.05
CA SER A 194 1.56 -2.49 -10.95
C SER A 194 2.74 -2.77 -10.04
N SER A 195 2.57 -2.72 -8.71
CA SER A 195 3.56 -3.25 -7.75
C SER A 195 3.55 -4.78 -7.74
N ASN A 196 4.49 -5.40 -7.01
CA ASN A 196 4.47 -6.85 -6.81
C ASN A 196 3.17 -7.30 -6.12
N SER A 197 2.74 -6.65 -5.03
CA SER A 197 1.43 -6.92 -4.41
C SER A 197 0.27 -6.80 -5.39
N GLN A 198 0.23 -5.71 -6.18
CA GLN A 198 -0.83 -5.53 -7.16
C GLN A 198 -0.84 -6.68 -8.18
N MET A 199 0.32 -7.18 -8.63
CA MET A 199 0.36 -8.37 -9.49
C MET A 199 -0.11 -9.65 -8.79
N ARG A 200 0.12 -9.82 -7.48
CA ARG A 200 -0.39 -10.97 -6.71
C ARG A 200 -1.91 -10.95 -6.55
N ASP A 201 -2.47 -9.79 -6.27
CA ASP A 201 -3.90 -9.59 -6.01
C ASP A 201 -4.67 -9.20 -7.28
N SER A 202 -4.06 -9.37 -8.46
CA SER A 202 -4.60 -9.05 -9.79
C SER A 202 -5.03 -7.58 -10.00
N GLY A 203 -4.47 -6.67 -9.21
CA GLY A 203 -4.66 -5.23 -9.27
C GLY A 203 -3.67 -4.49 -10.18
N ALA A 204 -3.97 -3.20 -10.39
CA ALA A 204 -3.22 -2.31 -11.27
C ALA A 204 -3.49 -0.85 -10.90
N TYR A 205 -2.49 0.02 -11.02
CA TYR A 205 -2.66 1.46 -10.90
C TYR A 205 -3.04 2.09 -12.23
N PHE A 206 -3.97 3.03 -12.17
CA PHE A 206 -4.49 3.81 -13.29
C PHE A 206 -4.35 5.30 -13.00
N LEU A 207 -4.08 6.11 -14.04
CA LEU A 207 -3.88 7.55 -13.93
C LEU A 207 -4.66 8.30 -15.03
N GLU A 208 -5.17 9.49 -14.71
CA GLU A 208 -5.89 10.35 -15.67
C GLU A 208 -4.98 10.64 -16.89
N LYS A 209 -5.40 10.22 -18.08
CA LYS A 209 -4.59 10.24 -19.32
C LYS A 209 -4.06 11.63 -19.70
N TYR A 210 -4.89 12.65 -19.52
CA TYR A 210 -4.62 14.03 -19.93
C TYR A 210 -5.38 15.01 -19.04
N SER A 211 -4.88 16.23 -18.91
CA SER A 211 -5.61 17.33 -18.26
C SER A 211 -6.71 17.87 -19.18
N ARG A 212 -7.65 18.64 -18.61
CA ARG A 212 -8.66 19.35 -19.44
C ARG A 212 -8.00 20.34 -20.40
N ALA A 213 -6.94 21.03 -19.97
CA ALA A 213 -6.20 21.96 -20.82
C ALA A 213 -5.55 21.23 -22.00
N GLN A 214 -4.81 20.15 -21.74
CA GLN A 214 -4.18 19.32 -22.78
C GLN A 214 -5.20 18.81 -23.80
N ARG A 215 -6.39 18.33 -23.38
CA ARG A 215 -7.43 17.91 -24.33
C ARG A 215 -7.98 19.07 -25.17
N ILE A 216 -8.22 20.23 -24.57
CA ILE A 216 -8.70 21.42 -25.33
C ILE A 216 -7.64 21.86 -26.35
N GLU A 217 -6.38 21.83 -25.95
CA GLU A 217 -5.24 22.14 -26.82
C GLU A 217 -5.08 21.14 -27.95
N TYR A 218 -5.18 19.83 -27.69
CA TYR A 218 -5.19 18.81 -28.74
C TYR A 218 -6.34 19.04 -29.73
N ASN A 219 -7.56 19.26 -29.23
CA ASN A 219 -8.72 19.55 -30.07
C ASN A 219 -8.52 20.83 -30.92
N ARG A 220 -7.84 21.86 -30.37
CA ARG A 220 -7.51 23.12 -31.07
C ARG A 220 -6.47 22.91 -32.18
N ILE A 221 -5.46 22.08 -31.95
CA ILE A 221 -4.36 21.84 -32.90
C ILE A 221 -4.77 20.86 -34.01
N TYR A 222 -5.49 19.78 -33.67
CA TYR A 222 -5.78 18.67 -34.59
C TYR A 222 -7.22 18.63 -35.10
N GLY A 223 -8.08 19.59 -34.70
CA GLY A 223 -9.49 19.67 -35.12
C GLY A 223 -10.40 18.53 -34.63
N ARG A 224 -9.87 17.56 -33.87
CA ARG A 224 -10.55 16.32 -33.48
C ARG A 224 -10.25 15.94 -32.04
N ASN A 225 -11.09 15.09 -31.45
CA ASN A 225 -10.81 14.51 -30.13
C ASN A 225 -9.56 13.61 -30.18
N PRO A 226 -8.80 13.46 -29.07
CA PRO A 226 -7.64 12.58 -29.05
C PRO A 226 -8.02 11.12 -29.26
N PRO A 227 -7.15 10.30 -29.88
CA PRO A 227 -7.35 8.86 -29.96
C PRO A 227 -7.29 8.23 -28.56
N VAL A 228 -7.95 7.09 -28.39
CA VAL A 228 -8.11 6.42 -27.08
C VAL A 228 -6.77 6.04 -26.41
N THR A 229 -5.71 5.89 -27.20
CA THR A 229 -4.33 5.60 -26.78
C THR A 229 -3.52 6.83 -26.34
N TRP A 230 -4.03 8.06 -26.51
CA TRP A 230 -3.31 9.28 -26.16
C TRP A 230 -3.36 9.56 -24.66
N GLN A 231 -2.20 9.47 -23.99
CA GLN A 231 -2.10 9.45 -22.53
C GLN A 231 -0.93 10.28 -21.95
N PRO A 232 -0.69 11.51 -22.41
CA PRO A 232 0.54 12.27 -22.13
C PRO A 232 0.90 12.37 -20.64
N LYS A 233 -0.06 12.46 -19.72
CA LYS A 233 0.23 12.49 -18.27
C LYS A 233 0.81 11.18 -17.74
N ILE A 234 0.44 10.05 -18.34
CA ILE A 234 0.93 8.72 -17.96
C ILE A 234 2.34 8.52 -18.52
N ASP A 235 2.58 8.97 -19.74
CA ASP A 235 3.88 8.83 -20.39
C ASP A 235 4.92 9.74 -19.69
N THR A 236 4.60 11.02 -19.46
CA THR A 236 5.44 11.92 -18.63
C THR A 236 5.63 11.42 -17.19
N ALA A 237 4.61 10.78 -16.58
CA ALA A 237 4.78 10.15 -15.27
C ALA A 237 5.78 8.97 -15.32
N ARG A 238 5.74 8.13 -16.36
CA ARG A 238 6.70 7.04 -16.56
C ARG A 238 8.13 7.56 -16.78
N GLU A 239 8.29 8.59 -17.61
CA GLU A 239 9.58 9.25 -17.85
C GLU A 239 10.17 9.82 -16.55
N THR A 240 9.32 10.43 -15.71
CA THR A 240 9.69 10.95 -14.38
C THR A 240 10.12 9.82 -13.43
N LEU A 241 9.45 8.65 -13.49
CA LEU A 241 9.78 7.49 -12.68
C LEU A 241 11.10 6.80 -13.09
N GLY A 242 11.49 6.85 -14.37
CA GLY A 242 12.77 6.27 -14.82
C GLY A 242 12.95 6.16 -16.34
N ARG A 243 14.20 5.97 -16.77
CA ARG A 243 14.54 5.67 -18.18
C ARG A 243 14.37 4.18 -18.44
N PHE A 244 13.13 3.77 -18.68
CA PHE A 244 12.74 2.39 -18.90
C PHE A 244 13.01 1.85 -20.32
N THR A 245 13.30 2.73 -21.29
CA THR A 245 13.55 2.40 -22.71
C THR A 245 14.79 1.53 -22.94
N GLN A 246 15.68 1.39 -21.95
CA GLN A 246 16.90 0.58 -22.01
C GLN A 246 16.71 -0.83 -21.40
N ILE A 247 15.47 -1.34 -21.31
CA ILE A 247 15.15 -2.65 -20.72
C ILE A 247 14.48 -3.54 -21.77
N GLU A 248 15.24 -4.49 -22.32
CA GLU A 248 14.84 -5.34 -23.46
C GLU A 248 13.64 -6.24 -23.17
N GLY A 249 13.57 -6.82 -21.96
CA GLY A 249 12.57 -7.83 -21.60
C GLY A 249 11.34 -7.24 -20.90
N ILE A 250 10.14 -7.43 -21.46
CA ILE A 250 8.87 -6.94 -20.88
C ILE A 250 8.67 -7.36 -19.40
N PRO A 251 8.95 -8.61 -18.95
CA PRO A 251 8.81 -8.97 -17.53
C PRO A 251 9.79 -8.20 -16.62
N LYS A 252 11.01 -7.98 -17.11
CA LYS A 252 12.07 -7.23 -16.41
C LYS A 252 11.69 -5.74 -16.31
N LEU A 253 11.14 -5.17 -17.39
CA LEU A 253 10.57 -3.83 -17.46
C LEU A 253 9.43 -3.67 -16.45
N MET A 254 8.44 -4.57 -16.45
CA MET A 254 7.31 -4.55 -15.52
C MET A 254 7.78 -4.62 -14.05
N ALA A 255 8.77 -5.46 -13.74
CA ALA A 255 9.35 -5.55 -12.40
C ALA A 255 10.17 -4.31 -11.99
N ARG A 256 10.78 -3.57 -12.94
CA ARG A 256 11.46 -2.28 -12.65
C ARG A 256 10.47 -1.13 -12.49
N LEU A 257 9.46 -1.07 -13.34
CA LEU A 257 8.36 -0.13 -13.20
C LEU A 257 7.64 -0.35 -11.87
N GLY A 258 7.32 -1.61 -11.53
CA GLY A 258 6.69 -2.01 -10.27
C GLY A 258 7.46 -1.65 -9.01
N GLN A 259 8.79 -1.55 -9.07
CA GLN A 259 9.63 -1.04 -7.97
C GLN A 259 9.34 0.45 -7.63
N CYS A 260 8.84 1.25 -8.58
CA CYS A 260 8.33 2.60 -8.30
C CYS A 260 6.95 2.62 -7.63
N PHE A 261 6.36 1.45 -7.38
CA PHE A 261 5.13 1.25 -6.64
C PHE A 261 5.35 0.40 -5.38
N THR A 262 6.59 0.25 -4.89
CA THR A 262 6.88 -0.24 -3.53
C THR A 262 6.60 0.85 -2.49
N GLN A 263 6.09 0.48 -1.30
CA GLN A 263 6.00 1.36 -0.13
C GLN A 263 7.37 1.84 0.33
N THR A 264 7.46 3.11 0.68
CA THR A 264 8.64 3.68 1.33
C THR A 264 8.26 4.87 2.20
N ARG A 265 8.80 4.96 3.42
CA ARG A 265 8.87 6.22 4.14
C ARG A 265 9.96 7.07 3.50
N LYS A 266 9.63 8.28 3.04
CA LYS A 266 10.64 9.23 2.55
C LYS A 266 11.39 9.78 3.76
N VAL A 267 12.72 9.76 3.74
CA VAL A 267 13.54 10.51 4.69
C VAL A 267 13.52 12.00 4.28
N ASP A 268 13.24 12.91 5.21
CA ASP A 268 13.10 14.34 4.93
C ASP A 268 14.45 15.00 4.55
N ALA A 269 15.57 14.46 5.06
CA ALA A 269 16.92 14.90 4.70
C ALA A 269 17.24 14.60 3.21
N PRO A 270 17.49 15.62 2.35
CA PRO A 270 17.80 15.40 0.94
C PRO A 270 19.22 14.87 0.74
N VAL A 271 19.35 13.80 -0.06
CA VAL A 271 20.63 13.14 -0.32
C VAL A 271 21.26 13.76 -1.58
N ARG A 272 22.07 14.80 -1.37
CA ARG A 272 22.74 15.52 -2.46
C ARG A 272 23.73 14.62 -3.20
N ARG A 273 24.08 15.00 -4.44
CA ARG A 273 25.05 14.26 -5.27
C ARG A 273 26.40 14.07 -4.58
N GLU A 274 26.86 15.04 -3.81
CA GLU A 274 28.11 15.01 -3.05
C GLU A 274 28.11 14.00 -1.88
N ASN A 275 26.95 13.69 -1.30
CA ASN A 275 26.85 12.80 -0.14
C ASN A 275 26.75 11.31 -0.48
N TYR A 276 26.85 10.91 -1.75
CA TYR A 276 26.83 9.47 -2.10
C TYR A 276 27.81 9.09 -3.21
N ILE A 277 28.29 7.85 -3.15
CA ILE A 277 29.20 7.27 -4.15
C ILE A 277 28.69 5.91 -4.65
N THR A 278 29.44 5.30 -5.55
CA THR A 278 29.25 3.89 -5.92
C THR A 278 30.59 3.19 -5.86
N ALA A 279 30.74 2.26 -4.91
CA ALA A 279 31.91 1.40 -4.77
C ALA A 279 31.68 0.09 -5.54
N TYR A 280 32.74 -0.64 -5.89
CA TYR A 280 32.62 -1.95 -6.53
C TYR A 280 31.92 -2.96 -5.62
N ASP A 281 31.32 -3.99 -6.21
CA ASP A 281 30.89 -5.17 -5.46
C ASP A 281 32.10 -6.02 -5.05
N CYS A 282 32.06 -6.61 -3.85
CA CYS A 282 33.07 -7.58 -3.44
C CYS A 282 32.75 -8.91 -4.15
N ILE A 283 33.55 -9.23 -5.15
CA ILE A 283 33.42 -10.41 -6.01
C ILE A 283 34.62 -11.31 -5.77
N GLY A 284 34.41 -12.63 -5.70
CA GLY A 284 35.48 -13.61 -5.56
C GLY A 284 34.96 -15.01 -5.18
N GLY A 285 35.90 -15.94 -5.00
CA GLY A 285 35.60 -17.35 -4.76
C GLY A 285 34.93 -18.03 -5.97
N THR A 286 34.93 -19.36 -5.99
CA THR A 286 34.22 -20.14 -6.99
C THR A 286 32.97 -20.76 -6.37
N ASN A 287 31.82 -20.61 -7.02
CA ASN A 287 30.71 -21.53 -6.76
C ASN A 287 31.05 -22.92 -7.34
N GLY A 288 30.24 -23.94 -7.03
CA GLY A 288 30.41 -25.30 -7.57
C GLY A 288 30.25 -25.45 -9.10
N GLN A 289 30.17 -24.35 -9.84
CA GLN A 289 30.11 -24.28 -11.30
C GLN A 289 31.23 -23.39 -11.87
N GLY A 290 32.26 -23.08 -11.07
CA GLY A 290 33.43 -22.28 -11.49
C GLY A 290 33.17 -20.78 -11.68
N LYS A 291 31.97 -20.28 -11.32
CA LYS A 291 31.59 -18.88 -11.47
C LYS A 291 31.87 -18.08 -10.20
N GLU A 292 32.35 -16.86 -10.37
CA GLU A 292 32.58 -15.90 -9.29
C GLU A 292 31.31 -15.61 -8.46
N TYR A 293 31.45 -15.51 -7.15
CA TYR A 293 30.35 -15.14 -6.25
C TYR A 293 30.40 -13.66 -5.86
N THR A 294 29.24 -13.02 -5.74
CA THR A 294 29.10 -11.61 -5.36
C THR A 294 28.67 -11.49 -3.90
N PHE A 295 29.64 -11.40 -2.99
CA PHE A 295 29.41 -11.36 -1.54
C PHE A 295 28.56 -10.16 -1.09
N THR A 296 28.47 -9.10 -1.89
CA THR A 296 27.75 -7.87 -1.55
C THR A 296 26.54 -7.58 -2.45
N ASP A 297 25.94 -8.57 -3.14
CA ASP A 297 24.76 -8.30 -4.00
C ASP A 297 23.63 -7.64 -3.20
N GLY A 298 23.36 -6.38 -3.54
CA GLY A 298 22.33 -5.58 -2.88
C GLY A 298 22.76 -4.90 -1.59
N ILE A 299 24.01 -5.02 -1.13
CA ILE A 299 24.48 -4.51 0.17
C ILE A 299 25.42 -3.31 0.01
N GLY A 300 25.04 -2.18 0.60
CA GLY A 300 25.80 -0.93 0.63
C GLY A 300 26.01 -0.43 2.05
N MET A 301 26.52 0.79 2.20
CA MET A 301 26.81 1.41 3.50
C MET A 301 26.02 2.70 3.69
N ILE A 302 25.72 3.04 4.94
CA ILE A 302 25.17 4.32 5.38
C ILE A 302 25.98 4.82 6.58
N SER A 303 26.28 6.11 6.63
CA SER A 303 26.99 6.72 7.75
C SER A 303 26.19 6.63 9.06
N LYS A 304 26.87 6.56 10.20
CA LYS A 304 26.26 6.53 11.53
C LYS A 304 25.44 7.80 11.82
N THR A 305 25.89 8.97 11.37
CA THR A 305 25.14 10.24 11.48
C THR A 305 23.77 10.17 10.78
N LEU A 306 23.74 9.85 9.48
CA LEU A 306 22.49 9.73 8.74
C LEU A 306 21.57 8.62 9.28
N ALA A 307 22.13 7.52 9.79
CA ALA A 307 21.34 6.48 10.46
C ALA A 307 20.68 6.97 11.77
N ILE A 308 21.39 7.76 12.58
CA ILE A 308 20.84 8.41 13.77
C ILE A 308 19.70 9.36 13.38
N ASP A 309 19.86 10.17 12.33
CA ASP A 309 18.84 11.13 11.93
C ASP A 309 17.60 10.46 11.32
N ILE A 310 17.77 9.36 10.58
CA ILE A 310 16.68 8.48 10.17
C ILE A 310 15.96 7.88 11.39
N ALA A 311 16.71 7.41 12.41
CA ALA A 311 16.11 6.85 13.61
C ALA A 311 15.26 7.88 14.39
N LYS A 312 15.77 9.10 14.57
CA LYS A 312 15.01 10.23 15.16
C LYS A 312 13.74 10.55 14.37
N GLU A 313 13.86 10.69 13.04
CA GLU A 313 12.70 10.98 12.19
C GLU A 313 11.66 9.85 12.30
N MET A 314 12.12 8.60 12.35
CA MET A 314 11.29 7.41 12.51
C MET A 314 10.74 7.19 13.93
N GLN A 315 11.00 8.11 14.89
CA GLN A 315 10.55 8.01 16.29
C GLN A 315 11.05 6.73 16.98
N LEU A 316 12.29 6.34 16.67
CA LEU A 316 13.00 5.21 17.27
C LEU A 316 13.89 5.71 18.42
N ASP A 317 13.29 6.42 19.37
CA ASP A 317 13.97 7.30 20.33
C ASP A 317 15.06 6.62 21.20
N TYR A 318 15.00 5.29 21.31
CA TYR A 318 15.92 4.46 22.11
C TYR A 318 16.80 3.50 21.27
N CYS A 319 16.72 3.51 19.94
CA CYS A 319 17.45 2.55 19.11
C CYS A 319 17.77 3.09 17.71
N VAL A 320 19.04 2.94 17.29
CA VAL A 320 19.49 3.20 15.91
C VAL A 320 19.63 1.87 15.18
N PRO A 321 18.75 1.55 14.20
CA PRO A 321 18.86 0.32 13.42
C PRO A 321 20.21 0.14 12.71
N SER A 322 20.80 -1.04 12.83
CA SER A 322 22.09 -1.39 12.22
C SER A 322 22.03 -1.53 10.70
N CYS A 323 20.85 -1.76 10.12
CA CYS A 323 20.67 -1.73 8.68
C CYS A 323 19.24 -1.32 8.24
N TYR A 324 19.14 -0.83 7.01
CA TYR A 324 17.91 -0.34 6.40
C TYR A 324 17.73 -0.93 5.00
N GLN A 325 16.59 -1.59 4.77
CA GLN A 325 16.13 -1.91 3.42
C GLN A 325 15.62 -0.63 2.77
N PHE A 326 16.22 -0.23 1.64
CA PHE A 326 15.98 1.08 1.03
C PHE A 326 15.55 0.98 -0.43
N ARG A 327 14.94 2.07 -0.91
CA ARG A 327 14.88 2.46 -2.32
C ARG A 327 15.53 3.83 -2.45
N PHE A 328 16.28 4.03 -3.53
CA PHE A 328 16.82 5.34 -3.89
C PHE A 328 16.76 5.47 -5.41
N ARG A 329 15.72 6.17 -5.91
CA ARG A 329 15.50 6.37 -7.35
C ARG A 329 15.45 5.01 -8.08
N GLY A 330 16.39 4.72 -8.99
CA GLY A 330 16.51 3.44 -9.70
C GLY A 330 17.25 2.31 -8.94
N MET A 331 17.64 2.54 -7.69
CA MET A 331 18.39 1.61 -6.85
C MET A 331 17.49 0.94 -5.78
N LYS A 332 17.82 -0.30 -5.40
CA LYS A 332 17.27 -0.97 -4.21
C LYS A 332 18.33 -1.86 -3.56
N GLY A 333 18.19 -2.08 -2.25
CA GLY A 333 19.04 -3.00 -1.51
C GLY A 333 18.84 -2.88 -0.01
N VAL A 334 19.89 -3.25 0.73
CA VAL A 334 20.10 -2.93 2.14
C VAL A 334 21.32 -2.00 2.23
N VAL A 335 21.27 -1.02 3.12
CA VAL A 335 22.46 -0.30 3.61
C VAL A 335 22.71 -0.64 5.07
N VAL A 336 23.96 -0.93 5.41
CA VAL A 336 24.42 -1.25 6.78
C VAL A 336 25.16 -0.04 7.35
N VAL A 337 25.03 0.21 8.65
CA VAL A 337 25.71 1.34 9.31
C VAL A 337 27.22 1.13 9.30
N GLU A 338 27.94 2.10 8.75
CA GLU A 338 29.40 2.14 8.65
C GLU A 338 29.94 3.42 9.32
N PRO A 339 30.46 3.33 10.57
CA PRO A 339 31.04 4.48 11.27
C PRO A 339 32.22 5.11 10.55
N ALA A 340 33.02 4.34 9.80
CA ALA A 340 34.23 4.83 9.14
C ALA A 340 33.95 5.97 8.13
N LEU A 341 32.72 6.05 7.60
CA LEU A 341 32.29 7.15 6.73
C LEU A 341 32.28 8.51 7.45
N ASP A 342 31.81 8.55 8.70
CA ASP A 342 31.82 9.78 9.50
C ASP A 342 33.21 10.08 10.06
N GLU A 343 34.01 9.04 10.36
CA GLU A 343 35.41 9.17 10.82
C GLU A 343 36.30 9.79 9.74
N VAL A 344 36.17 9.36 8.48
CA VAL A 344 36.88 9.96 7.33
C VAL A 344 36.46 11.41 7.09
N SER A 345 35.17 11.73 7.21
CA SER A 345 34.68 13.11 7.10
C SER A 345 35.24 14.00 8.22
N SER A 346 35.19 13.51 9.47
CA SER A 346 35.69 14.23 10.66
C SER A 346 37.21 14.41 10.62
N TRP A 347 37.95 13.43 10.11
CA TRP A 347 39.39 13.52 9.86
C TRP A 347 39.71 14.60 8.83
N ALA A 348 39.02 14.59 7.68
CA ALA A 348 39.24 15.57 6.62
C ALA A 348 38.93 17.00 7.07
N GLU A 349 37.85 17.19 7.84
CA GLU A 349 37.49 18.47 8.46
C GLU A 349 38.55 18.93 9.48
N LYS A 350 38.91 18.06 10.44
CA LYS A 350 39.90 18.36 11.50
C LYS A 350 41.26 18.80 10.94
N PHE A 351 41.70 18.20 9.83
CA PHE A 351 42.98 18.53 9.18
C PHE A 351 42.84 19.52 8.01
N ASN A 352 41.67 20.14 7.81
CA ASN A 352 41.38 21.08 6.72
C ASN A 352 41.74 20.55 5.32
N ILE A 353 41.56 19.25 5.10
CA ILE A 353 41.90 18.57 3.85
C ILE A 353 40.93 19.03 2.76
N LYS A 354 41.47 19.69 1.72
CA LYS A 354 40.70 20.11 0.55
C LYS A 354 39.91 18.94 -0.03
N ARG A 355 38.66 19.20 -0.47
CA ARG A 355 37.79 18.20 -1.10
C ARG A 355 38.48 17.53 -2.30
N PRO A 356 38.23 16.24 -2.61
CA PRO A 356 38.86 15.59 -3.75
C PRO A 356 38.32 16.14 -5.07
N ASP A 357 39.18 16.72 -5.90
CA ASP A 357 38.79 17.21 -7.24
C ASP A 357 38.41 16.07 -8.22
N THR A 358 38.72 14.80 -7.87
CA THR A 358 38.42 13.63 -8.70
C THR A 358 37.66 12.53 -7.95
N LYS A 359 37.00 11.65 -8.72
CA LYS A 359 36.22 10.46 -8.33
C LYS A 359 35.01 10.66 -7.39
N PHE A 360 35.13 11.44 -6.32
CA PHE A 360 34.10 11.53 -5.27
C PHE A 360 33.55 12.94 -5.02
N GLY A 361 34.38 14.00 -5.07
CA GLY A 361 33.94 15.40 -4.97
C GLY A 361 33.66 15.92 -3.56
N SER A 362 33.62 15.06 -2.55
CA SER A 362 33.44 15.40 -1.13
C SER A 362 34.11 14.35 -0.24
N TRP A 363 34.43 14.74 1.00
CA TRP A 363 34.77 13.82 2.09
C TRP A 363 33.53 13.44 2.92
N ASP A 364 32.47 14.23 2.88
CA ASP A 364 31.20 14.01 3.59
C ASP A 364 30.29 12.99 2.87
N ILE A 365 30.74 11.74 2.81
CA ILE A 365 30.00 10.65 2.15
C ILE A 365 29.06 9.98 3.14
N LYS A 366 27.75 10.23 3.01
CA LYS A 366 26.72 9.62 3.86
C LYS A 366 26.22 8.26 3.37
N LEU A 367 26.37 7.94 2.08
CA LEU A 367 25.86 6.70 1.46
C LEU A 367 26.82 6.09 0.43
N VAL A 368 27.08 4.78 0.54
CA VAL A 368 27.87 4.01 -0.46
C VAL A 368 26.96 2.96 -1.10
N PHE A 369 26.64 3.16 -2.38
CA PHE A 369 25.92 2.17 -3.17
C PHE A 369 26.88 1.24 -3.93
N ARG A 370 26.37 0.14 -4.50
CA ARG A 370 27.14 -0.79 -5.35
C ARG A 370 26.45 -1.07 -6.70
N PRO A 371 27.18 -1.47 -7.77
CA PRO A 371 26.59 -1.83 -9.07
C PRO A 371 25.42 -2.80 -8.95
N SER A 372 25.55 -3.82 -8.11
CA SER A 372 24.50 -4.79 -7.78
C SER A 372 23.18 -4.11 -7.39
N GLN A 373 23.19 -3.03 -6.61
CA GLN A 373 21.99 -2.31 -6.18
C GLN A 373 21.32 -1.47 -7.28
N ILE A 374 22.02 -1.14 -8.37
CA ILE A 374 21.51 -0.28 -9.45
C ILE A 374 20.63 -1.13 -10.38
N LYS A 375 19.30 -0.92 -10.32
CA LYS A 375 18.35 -1.78 -11.04
C LYS A 375 17.79 -1.15 -12.33
N PHE A 376 17.85 0.19 -12.48
CA PHE A 376 17.67 0.96 -13.73
C PHE A 376 18.21 2.40 -13.57
N LYS A 377 18.33 3.15 -14.68
CA LYS A 377 18.73 4.58 -14.67
C LYS A 377 17.51 5.49 -14.49
N ALA A 378 17.62 6.49 -13.62
CA ALA A 378 16.59 7.51 -13.36
C ALA A 378 17.17 8.92 -13.46
N MET A 379 16.32 9.94 -13.61
CA MET A 379 16.73 11.35 -13.52
C MET A 379 17.29 11.68 -12.13
N ARG A 380 18.17 12.67 -12.01
CA ARG A 380 18.64 13.23 -10.73
C ARG A 380 17.85 14.49 -10.43
N THR A 381 17.45 14.70 -9.19
CA THR A 381 16.84 15.96 -8.71
C THR A 381 17.54 16.43 -7.43
N ALA A 382 17.51 17.74 -7.16
CA ALA A 382 18.04 18.28 -5.90
C ALA A 382 17.20 17.87 -4.67
N THR A 383 16.00 17.32 -4.89
CA THR A 383 15.06 16.85 -3.87
C THR A 383 15.03 15.33 -3.70
N ASP A 384 15.94 14.63 -4.37
CA ASP A 384 16.18 13.19 -4.19
C ASP A 384 16.56 12.93 -2.72
N SER A 385 15.90 11.96 -2.06
CA SER A 385 16.31 11.49 -0.73
C SER A 385 16.21 9.97 -0.64
N LEU A 386 16.78 9.40 0.43
CA LEU A 386 16.62 7.99 0.74
C LEU A 386 15.17 7.68 1.10
N GLU A 387 14.66 6.54 0.63
CA GLU A 387 13.32 6.08 0.97
C GLU A 387 13.43 4.71 1.69
N VAL A 388 13.06 4.65 2.97
CA VAL A 388 13.17 3.43 3.80
C VAL A 388 11.94 2.55 3.60
N VAL A 389 12.17 1.26 3.30
CA VAL A 389 11.12 0.23 3.23
C VAL A 389 10.90 -0.40 4.60
N LYS A 390 12.00 -0.86 5.23
CA LYS A 390 12.03 -1.50 6.55
C LYS A 390 13.42 -1.32 7.16
N TYR A 391 13.49 -1.30 8.49
CA TYR A 391 14.73 -1.25 9.27
C TYR A 391 14.98 -2.58 10.01
N SER A 392 16.19 -2.82 10.48
CA SER A 392 16.52 -3.99 11.30
C SER A 392 15.76 -3.95 12.63
N SER A 393 14.97 -4.98 12.91
CA SER A 393 14.31 -5.21 14.19
C SER A 393 14.39 -6.71 14.53
N PRO A 394 14.29 -7.10 15.81
CA PRO A 394 13.90 -8.46 16.18
C PRO A 394 12.56 -8.82 15.50
N VAL A 395 12.40 -10.10 15.15
CA VAL A 395 11.17 -10.66 14.60
C VAL A 395 11.01 -12.06 15.19
N ALA A 396 9.85 -12.36 15.77
CA ALA A 396 9.54 -13.73 16.18
C ALA A 396 9.42 -14.62 14.94
N VAL A 397 10.20 -15.70 14.90
CA VAL A 397 10.17 -16.70 13.82
C VAL A 397 9.49 -17.97 14.29
N SER A 398 8.93 -18.72 13.36
CA SER A 398 8.29 -20.02 13.62
C SER A 398 8.66 -20.98 12.49
N LEU A 399 8.83 -22.26 12.82
CA LEU A 399 9.07 -23.30 11.82
C LEU A 399 7.81 -23.45 10.95
N ASN A 400 7.95 -23.26 9.65
CA ASN A 400 6.89 -23.56 8.68
C ASN A 400 7.03 -24.99 8.15
N LYS A 401 5.97 -25.57 7.59
CA LYS A 401 5.98 -26.94 7.08
C LYS A 401 7.12 -27.21 6.07
N PRO A 402 7.41 -26.33 5.08
CA PRO A 402 8.58 -26.51 4.22
C PRO A 402 9.92 -26.64 4.97
N PHE A 403 10.19 -25.80 5.97
CA PHE A 403 11.41 -25.93 6.77
C PHE A 403 11.43 -27.19 7.64
N ILE A 404 10.28 -27.62 8.16
CA ILE A 404 10.17 -28.90 8.90
C ILE A 404 10.54 -30.07 7.97
N CYS A 405 9.97 -30.15 6.77
CA CYS A 405 10.31 -31.21 5.80
C CYS A 405 11.77 -31.17 5.32
N ILE A 406 12.41 -30.00 5.28
CA ILE A 406 13.85 -29.88 4.96
C ILE A 406 14.70 -30.34 6.16
N LEU A 407 14.34 -29.96 7.39
CA LEU A 407 15.07 -30.37 8.60
C LEU A 407 14.99 -31.88 8.81
N ASP A 408 13.82 -32.47 8.59
CA ASP A 408 13.54 -33.91 8.60
C ASP A 408 14.54 -34.66 7.69
N GLN A 409 14.51 -34.39 6.38
CA GLN A 409 15.37 -35.01 5.37
C GLN A 409 16.87 -34.75 5.59
N VAL A 410 17.26 -33.50 5.88
CA VAL A 410 18.69 -33.13 6.03
C VAL A 410 19.28 -33.70 7.32
N SER A 411 18.49 -33.87 8.38
CA SER A 411 18.97 -34.48 9.62
C SER A 411 19.10 -36.00 9.48
N GLU A 412 18.19 -36.68 8.77
CA GLU A 412 18.30 -38.09 8.39
C GLU A 412 19.60 -38.35 7.60
N MET A 413 19.87 -37.52 6.59
CA MET A 413 21.10 -37.59 5.79
C MET A 413 22.40 -37.28 6.55
N GLN A 414 22.33 -36.70 7.76
CA GLN A 414 23.52 -36.42 8.58
C GLN A 414 23.84 -37.56 9.53
N SER A 415 22.91 -37.93 10.40
CA SER A 415 23.01 -39.12 11.26
C SER A 415 21.68 -39.40 11.97
N TYR A 416 21.47 -40.66 12.34
CA TYR A 416 20.32 -41.08 13.16
C TYR A 416 20.20 -40.28 14.48
N GLU A 417 21.31 -39.95 15.13
CA GLU A 417 21.33 -39.13 16.34
C GLU A 417 20.90 -37.69 16.06
N CYS A 418 21.37 -37.09 14.95
CA CYS A 418 20.97 -35.74 14.56
C CYS A 418 19.48 -35.69 14.22
N HIS A 419 18.99 -36.67 13.45
CA HIS A 419 17.59 -36.84 13.10
C HIS A 419 16.70 -36.98 14.35
N SER A 420 16.98 -37.96 15.20
CA SER A 420 16.26 -38.19 16.46
C SER A 420 16.22 -36.95 17.34
N ARG A 421 17.33 -36.21 17.48
CA ARG A 421 17.36 -34.96 18.25
C ARG A 421 16.50 -33.86 17.62
N VAL A 422 16.42 -33.78 16.29
CA VAL A 422 15.63 -32.77 15.55
C VAL A 422 14.14 -33.11 15.60
N THR A 423 13.75 -34.37 15.36
CA THR A 423 12.35 -34.80 15.40
C THR A 423 11.76 -34.70 16.80
N ASN A 424 12.43 -35.24 17.82
CA ASN A 424 12.02 -35.10 19.23
C ASN A 424 11.83 -33.62 19.61
N ARG A 425 12.74 -32.72 19.17
CA ARG A 425 12.60 -31.28 19.48
C ARG A 425 11.43 -30.61 18.75
N ILE A 426 11.06 -31.08 17.57
CA ILE A 426 9.87 -30.60 16.86
C ILE A 426 8.60 -31.09 17.58
N GLU A 427 8.57 -32.35 18.02
CA GLU A 427 7.47 -32.92 18.82
C GLU A 427 7.30 -32.21 20.17
N GLU A 428 8.38 -31.95 20.90
CA GLU A 428 8.37 -31.12 22.12
C GLU A 428 7.74 -29.75 21.89
N LEU A 429 8.09 -29.07 20.79
CA LEU A 429 7.56 -27.75 20.47
C LEU A 429 6.06 -27.80 20.13
N VAL A 430 5.60 -28.84 19.43
CA VAL A 430 4.18 -29.08 19.15
C VAL A 430 3.43 -29.38 20.45
N ASP A 431 3.95 -30.22 21.34
CA ASP A 431 3.34 -30.53 22.63
C ASP A 431 3.30 -29.31 23.57
N ILE A 432 4.37 -28.49 23.62
CA ILE A 432 4.36 -27.20 24.33
C ILE A 432 3.24 -26.29 23.80
N GLN A 433 3.02 -26.25 22.48
CA GLN A 433 1.96 -25.48 21.84
C GLN A 433 0.56 -26.04 22.18
N LEU A 434 0.38 -27.37 22.14
CA LEU A 434 -0.87 -28.06 22.49
C LEU A 434 -1.21 -27.90 23.98
N ARG A 435 -0.23 -28.01 24.88
CA ARG A 435 -0.38 -27.69 26.32
C ARG A 435 -0.66 -26.21 26.56
N GLY A 436 -0.23 -25.32 25.66
CA GLY A 436 -0.63 -23.91 25.65
C GLY A 436 -2.11 -23.75 25.30
N LEU A 437 -2.53 -24.33 24.17
CA LEU A 437 -3.93 -24.41 23.71
C LEU A 437 -4.86 -24.96 24.79
N ALA A 438 -4.53 -26.12 25.38
CA ALA A 438 -5.32 -26.75 26.43
C ALA A 438 -5.48 -25.84 27.67
N ARG A 439 -4.42 -25.14 28.09
CA ARG A 439 -4.52 -24.13 29.17
C ARG A 439 -5.46 -22.98 28.81
N THR A 440 -5.37 -22.44 27.58
CA THR A 440 -6.28 -21.36 27.14
C THR A 440 -7.75 -21.78 27.03
N ILE A 441 -8.04 -23.08 26.90
CA ILE A 441 -9.41 -23.61 26.92
C ILE A 441 -9.89 -23.85 28.37
N LEU A 442 -9.03 -24.42 29.22
CA LEU A 442 -9.40 -24.84 30.58
C LEU A 442 -9.33 -23.73 31.64
N ARG A 443 -8.55 -22.66 31.41
CA ARG A 443 -8.29 -21.61 32.40
C ARG A 443 -8.82 -20.26 31.93
N GLU A 444 -9.79 -19.72 32.65
CA GLU A 444 -10.44 -18.43 32.38
C GLU A 444 -9.46 -17.26 32.20
N HIS A 445 -8.42 -17.17 33.02
CA HIS A 445 -7.37 -16.15 32.91
C HIS A 445 -6.60 -16.24 31.58
N ASP A 446 -6.20 -17.46 31.21
CA ASP A 446 -5.39 -17.71 30.02
C ASP A 446 -6.25 -17.57 28.76
N CYS A 447 -7.53 -17.97 28.82
CA CYS A 447 -8.57 -17.69 27.82
C CYS A 447 -8.71 -16.18 27.59
N ARG A 448 -8.94 -15.39 28.65
CA ARG A 448 -9.09 -13.92 28.58
C ARG A 448 -7.88 -13.23 27.96
N ASN A 449 -6.68 -13.60 28.41
CA ASN A 449 -5.46 -13.00 27.86
C ASN A 449 -5.27 -13.35 26.39
N LYS A 450 -5.63 -14.56 25.96
CA LYS A 450 -5.57 -14.95 24.56
C LYS A 450 -6.64 -14.26 23.69
N LEU A 451 -7.86 -14.10 24.21
CA LEU A 451 -8.94 -13.35 23.55
C LEU A 451 -8.60 -11.85 23.40
N LYS A 452 -7.73 -11.28 24.24
CA LYS A 452 -7.23 -9.89 24.09
C LYS A 452 -6.22 -9.70 22.95
N GLU A 453 -5.63 -10.77 22.44
CA GLU A 453 -4.80 -10.70 21.22
C GLU A 453 -5.65 -10.54 19.95
N LEU A 454 -6.93 -10.91 20.00
CA LEU A 454 -7.84 -10.87 18.86
C LEU A 454 -8.22 -9.43 18.48
N PRO A 455 -8.50 -9.15 17.19
CA PRO A 455 -8.84 -7.80 16.73
C PRO A 455 -10.07 -7.25 17.48
N ARG A 456 -9.90 -6.07 18.10
CA ARG A 456 -10.78 -5.41 19.09
C ARG A 456 -12.21 -5.06 18.62
N ARG A 457 -12.99 -6.04 18.16
CA ARG A 457 -14.43 -5.93 17.86
C ARG A 457 -15.30 -6.21 19.09
N ILE A 458 -14.75 -6.89 20.10
CA ILE A 458 -15.38 -7.16 21.39
C ILE A 458 -14.44 -6.63 22.48
N VAL A 459 -14.97 -5.89 23.45
CA VAL A 459 -14.20 -5.44 24.61
C VAL A 459 -14.23 -6.53 25.67
N ILE A 460 -13.26 -7.45 25.61
CA ILE A 460 -13.17 -8.62 26.52
C ILE A 460 -13.13 -8.18 28.00
N ASP A 461 -12.59 -7.00 28.30
CA ASP A 461 -12.55 -6.41 29.65
C ASP A 461 -13.93 -6.03 30.23
N THR A 462 -14.96 -5.77 29.39
CA THR A 462 -16.33 -5.51 29.90
C THR A 462 -17.12 -6.79 30.18
N LEU A 463 -16.68 -7.93 29.64
CA LEU A 463 -17.27 -9.25 29.89
C LEU A 463 -16.67 -9.87 31.16
N ALA A 464 -16.77 -9.18 32.30
CA ALA A 464 -16.15 -9.58 33.55
C ALA A 464 -16.80 -10.83 34.17
N LEU A 465 -16.02 -11.60 34.93
CA LEU A 465 -16.56 -12.73 35.70
C LEU A 465 -17.55 -12.26 36.78
N ILE A 466 -17.35 -11.03 37.29
CA ILE A 466 -18.25 -10.34 38.23
C ILE A 466 -19.63 -10.06 37.60
N THR A 467 -19.70 -9.90 36.27
CA THR A 467 -20.95 -9.72 35.51
C THR A 467 -21.49 -11.04 34.96
N GLY A 468 -21.05 -12.18 35.49
CA GLY A 468 -21.54 -13.52 35.16
C GLY A 468 -20.89 -14.18 33.93
N PHE A 469 -20.01 -13.48 33.21
CA PHE A 469 -19.36 -14.03 32.02
C PHE A 469 -18.12 -14.86 32.38
N GLN A 470 -18.22 -16.18 32.25
CA GLN A 470 -17.07 -17.08 32.26
C GLN A 470 -16.77 -17.54 30.82
N LEU A 471 -15.69 -17.01 30.24
CA LEU A 471 -15.36 -17.19 28.83
C LEU A 471 -14.82 -18.59 28.49
N SER A 472 -14.33 -19.34 29.48
CA SER A 472 -13.89 -20.72 29.30
C SER A 472 -15.04 -21.73 29.19
N THR A 473 -16.22 -21.39 29.70
CA THR A 473 -17.42 -22.26 29.68
C THR A 473 -18.47 -21.81 28.65
N GLU A 474 -18.54 -20.52 28.33
CA GLU A 474 -19.42 -19.97 27.29
C GLU A 474 -19.04 -20.51 25.88
N PRO A 475 -19.86 -21.38 25.24
CA PRO A 475 -19.43 -22.14 24.06
C PRO A 475 -18.96 -21.31 22.88
N PHE A 476 -19.44 -20.07 22.76
CA PHE A 476 -19.06 -19.12 21.72
C PHE A 476 -17.55 -18.83 21.68
N PHE A 477 -16.88 -18.70 22.83
CA PHE A 477 -15.48 -18.26 22.87
C PHE A 477 -14.48 -19.39 22.54
N PRO A 478 -14.58 -20.60 23.12
CA PRO A 478 -13.77 -21.74 22.68
C PRO A 478 -13.99 -22.09 21.21
N PHE A 479 -15.23 -22.01 20.71
CA PHE A 479 -15.52 -22.30 19.30
C PHE A 479 -14.97 -21.23 18.35
N SER A 480 -15.09 -19.95 18.71
CA SER A 480 -14.45 -18.84 17.96
C SER A 480 -12.94 -19.05 17.89
N TYR A 481 -12.30 -19.35 19.03
CA TYR A 481 -10.87 -19.60 19.14
C TYR A 481 -10.40 -20.81 18.30
N GLN A 482 -11.14 -21.93 18.34
CA GLN A 482 -10.87 -23.09 17.48
C GLN A 482 -11.03 -22.75 15.99
N SER A 483 -12.05 -21.98 15.62
CA SER A 483 -12.27 -21.57 14.23
C SER A 483 -11.16 -20.65 13.71
N GLU A 484 -10.64 -19.74 14.54
CA GLU A 484 -9.55 -18.84 14.18
C GLU A 484 -8.21 -19.58 14.10
N TYR A 485 -7.98 -20.59 14.95
CA TYR A 485 -6.85 -21.51 14.79
C TYR A 485 -6.93 -22.31 13.48
N GLN A 486 -8.11 -22.81 13.09
CA GLN A 486 -8.30 -23.46 11.79
C GLN A 486 -8.05 -22.49 10.63
N VAL A 487 -8.46 -21.22 10.73
CA VAL A 487 -8.20 -20.20 9.71
C VAL A 487 -6.70 -19.88 9.62
N HIS A 488 -5.99 -19.70 10.74
CA HIS A 488 -4.55 -19.46 10.76
C HIS A 488 -3.74 -20.66 10.24
N HIS A 489 -4.14 -21.90 10.57
CA HIS A 489 -3.58 -23.10 9.95
C HIS A 489 -3.82 -23.11 8.44
N ASN A 490 -5.06 -22.93 7.98
CA ASN A 490 -5.39 -22.96 6.55
C ASN A 490 -4.72 -21.83 5.74
N GLN A 491 -4.47 -20.65 6.34
CA GLN A 491 -3.66 -19.59 5.72
C GLN A 491 -2.14 -19.88 5.72
N THR A 492 -1.69 -20.89 6.46
CA THR A 492 -0.31 -21.40 6.45
C THR A 492 -0.15 -22.62 5.51
N TYR A 493 -1.25 -23.17 4.99
CA TYR A 493 -1.30 -24.35 4.12
C TYR A 493 -1.83 -24.06 2.69
N ALA A 494 -1.84 -22.79 2.24
CA ALA A 494 -2.38 -22.37 0.94
C ALA A 494 -1.51 -21.31 0.22
#